data_AF-A0A5J6LCK3-F1
#
_entry.id   AF-A0A5J6LCK3-F1
#
_cell.length_a   1.000
_cell.length_b   1.000
_cell.length_c   1.000
_cell.angle_alpha   90.00
_cell.angle_beta   90.00
_cell.angle_gamma   90.00
#
_symmetry.space_group_name_H-M   'P 1'
#
loop_
_entity.id
_entity.type
_entity.pdbx_description
1 polymer ?
#
loop_
_entity_poly.entity_id
_entity_poly.type
_entity_poly.pdbx_seq_one_letter_code
_entity_poly.pdbx_strand_id
1 'polypeptide(L)'
;MADISKCDCLNYCGDDPKIGKGLIDPCQQFKDRQYQQSRPTRIRKWAHTSADDLKSTLKCLLENKPAETAKDCLYALLHADVKGKTHRKHLAAALRAASKHLEEVPHD
;
A
#
# COMPACT_ATOMS: atom_id res chain seq x y z
N MET A 1 12.54 39.23 4.01
CA MET A 1 12.12 38.39 2.87
C MET A 1 12.36 36.94 3.23
N ALA A 2 11.30 36.20 3.52
CA ALA A 2 11.25 34.75 3.31
C ALA A 2 9.85 34.50 2.73
N ASP A 3 9.84 34.16 1.45
CA ASP A 3 8.66 33.98 0.62
C ASP A 3 7.90 32.73 1.08
N ILE A 4 6.70 32.93 1.63
CA ILE A 4 5.88 31.90 2.31
C ILE A 4 5.07 31.08 1.27
N SER A 5 5.40 31.15 -0.03
CA SER A 5 4.60 30.53 -1.09
C SER A 5 4.78 29.00 -1.25
N LYS A 6 5.48 28.29 -0.35
CA LYS A 6 5.87 26.87 -0.56
C LYS A 6 5.80 25.95 0.67
N CYS A 7 5.00 26.25 1.69
CA CYS A 7 4.76 25.28 2.76
C CYS A 7 3.61 24.35 2.37
N ASP A 8 3.90 23.07 2.10
CA ASP A 8 2.83 22.10 1.94
C ASP A 8 3.22 20.69 2.41
N CYS A 9 2.39 20.15 3.32
CA CYS A 9 2.18 18.74 3.67
C CYS A 9 1.14 18.51 4.80
N LEU A 10 0.20 19.38 5.22
CA LEU A 10 -0.70 20.33 4.51
C LEU A 10 -0.90 21.66 5.27
N ASN A 11 -0.08 21.92 6.30
CA ASN A 11 0.33 23.21 6.89
C ASN A 11 0.88 22.96 8.32
N TYR A 12 2.21 22.94 8.46
CA TYR A 12 2.90 23.22 9.71
C TYR A 12 3.90 24.33 9.41
N CYS A 13 3.50 25.56 9.71
CA CYS A 13 4.34 26.74 9.54
C CYS A 13 5.20 26.90 10.79
N GLY A 14 6.46 26.48 10.72
CA GLY A 14 7.56 27.07 11.48
C GLY A 14 7.57 26.97 13.02
N ASP A 15 6.52 26.48 13.68
CA ASP A 15 6.43 26.54 15.17
C ASP A 15 6.91 25.28 15.89
N ASP A 16 7.25 24.20 15.16
CA ASP A 16 7.81 22.99 15.79
C ASP A 16 9.35 23.01 15.75
N PRO A 17 10.05 23.20 16.89
CA PRO A 17 11.50 23.36 16.94
C PRO A 17 12.28 22.12 16.49
N LYS A 18 11.61 20.98 16.29
CA LYS A 18 12.23 19.76 15.74
C LYS A 18 12.30 19.77 14.21
N ILE A 19 11.37 20.45 13.54
CA ILE A 19 11.36 20.62 12.07
C ILE A 19 12.47 21.59 11.67
N GLY A 20 12.62 22.71 12.40
CA GLY A 20 13.71 23.67 12.16
C GLY A 20 15.12 23.11 12.37
N LYS A 21 15.24 22.00 13.11
CA LYS A 21 16.51 21.27 13.32
C LYS A 21 16.73 20.12 12.31
N GLY A 22 15.84 19.94 11.34
CA GLY A 22 15.96 18.89 10.30
C GLY A 22 15.78 17.46 10.82
N LEU A 23 15.23 17.28 12.03
CA LEU A 23 15.04 15.97 12.67
C LEU A 23 13.75 15.27 12.22
N ILE A 24 12.81 16.00 11.61
CA ILE A 24 11.50 15.49 11.22
C ILE A 24 11.15 16.06 9.83
N ASP A 25 10.84 15.17 8.88
CA ASP A 25 10.25 15.52 7.59
C ASP A 25 8.71 15.40 7.69
N PRO A 26 7.98 16.54 7.66
CA PRO A 26 6.52 16.54 7.86
C PRO A 26 5.77 15.84 6.71
N CYS A 27 6.34 15.84 5.51
CA CYS A 27 5.76 15.14 4.37
C CYS A 27 5.86 13.63 4.50
N GLN A 28 6.98 13.14 5.01
CA GLN A 28 7.20 11.72 5.28
C GLN A 28 6.24 11.23 6.36
N GLN A 29 6.05 11.98 7.45
CA GLN A 29 5.10 11.60 8.50
C GLN A 29 3.64 11.63 8.04
N PHE A 30 3.25 12.60 7.22
CA PHE A 30 1.90 12.64 6.66
C PHE A 30 1.65 11.45 5.74
N LYS A 31 2.61 11.11 4.87
CA LYS A 31 2.58 9.90 4.04
C LYS A 31 2.48 8.64 4.90
N ASP A 32 3.28 8.52 5.97
CA ASP A 32 3.23 7.39 6.90
C ASP A 32 1.88 7.26 7.65
N ARG A 33 1.26 8.37 8.04
CA ARG A 33 -0.07 8.37 8.69
C ARG A 33 -1.20 8.03 7.72
N GLN A 34 -1.19 8.63 6.53
CA GLN A 34 -2.10 8.27 5.45
C GLN A 34 -1.95 6.78 5.12
N TYR A 35 -0.72 6.29 5.05
CA TYR A 35 -0.38 4.89 4.84
C TYR A 35 -0.93 3.98 5.96
N GLN A 36 -0.83 4.36 7.23
CA GLN A 36 -1.41 3.59 8.33
C GLN A 36 -2.95 3.57 8.35
N GLN A 37 -3.60 4.67 7.95
CA GLN A 37 -5.06 4.79 7.90
C GLN A 37 -5.67 4.10 6.68
N SER A 38 -4.97 4.10 5.54
CA SER A 38 -5.40 3.43 4.30
C SER A 38 -4.97 1.97 4.19
N ARG A 39 -4.21 1.46 5.17
CA ARG A 39 -3.78 0.06 5.22
C ARG A 39 -4.97 -0.86 5.38
N PRO A 40 -5.29 -1.71 4.39
CA PRO A 40 -6.33 -2.72 4.55
C PRO A 40 -5.91 -3.66 5.68
N THR A 41 -6.74 -3.76 6.73
CA THR A 41 -6.53 -4.68 7.87
C THR A 41 -6.32 -6.14 7.43
N ARG A 42 -6.75 -6.47 6.21
CA ARG A 42 -6.61 -7.76 5.53
C ARG A 42 -5.15 -8.06 5.15
N ILE A 43 -4.41 -7.09 4.60
CA ILE A 43 -3.02 -7.27 4.15
C ILE A 43 -2.09 -7.52 5.35
N ARG A 44 -2.37 -6.89 6.50
CA ARG A 44 -1.67 -7.16 7.77
C ARG A 44 -1.71 -8.63 8.16
N LYS A 45 -2.81 -9.31 7.89
CA LYS A 45 -2.98 -10.73 8.22
C LYS A 45 -2.12 -11.61 7.30
N TRP A 46 -1.95 -11.24 6.03
CA TRP A 46 -1.17 -12.01 5.05
C TRP A 46 0.31 -12.19 5.42
N ALA A 47 0.88 -11.26 6.19
CA ALA A 47 2.24 -11.39 6.71
C ALA A 47 2.39 -12.56 7.71
N HIS A 48 1.31 -12.94 8.39
CA HIS A 48 1.28 -13.99 9.42
C HIS A 48 0.57 -15.27 8.94
N THR A 49 -0.07 -15.23 7.79
CA THR A 49 -0.73 -16.38 7.15
C THR A 49 0.30 -17.29 6.49
N SER A 50 0.05 -18.60 6.44
CA SER A 50 0.90 -19.54 5.70
C SER A 50 0.89 -19.23 4.19
N ALA A 51 1.90 -19.70 3.45
CA ALA A 51 1.97 -19.44 2.01
C ALA A 51 0.81 -20.12 1.24
N ASP A 52 0.41 -21.33 1.65
CA ASP A 52 -0.69 -22.09 1.05
C ASP A 52 -2.06 -21.47 1.34
N ASP A 53 -2.29 -21.03 2.58
CA ASP A 53 -3.53 -20.32 2.93
C ASP A 53 -3.62 -18.97 2.22
N LEU A 54 -2.49 -18.26 2.09
CA LEU A 54 -2.45 -17.02 1.32
C LEU A 54 -2.78 -17.27 -0.15
N LYS A 55 -2.23 -18.32 -0.77
CA LYS A 55 -2.52 -18.68 -2.16
C LYS A 55 -4.02 -18.97 -2.35
N SER A 56 -4.62 -19.75 -1.45
CA SER A 56 -6.04 -20.10 -1.51
C SER A 56 -6.93 -18.87 -1.31
N THR A 57 -6.58 -18.01 -0.35
CA THR A 57 -7.28 -16.75 -0.09
C THR A 57 -7.22 -15.83 -1.30
N LEU A 58 -6.04 -15.64 -1.91
CA LEU A 58 -5.88 -14.80 -3.10
C LEU A 58 -6.70 -15.33 -4.27
N LYS A 59 -6.76 -16.65 -4.48
CA LYS A 59 -7.61 -17.24 -5.53
C LYS A 59 -9.09 -16.88 -5.34
N CYS A 60 -9.61 -17.06 -4.13
CA CYS A 60 -10.99 -16.72 -3.80
C CYS A 60 -11.27 -15.20 -3.97
N LEU A 61 -10.34 -14.34 -3.56
CA LEU A 61 -10.49 -12.90 -3.71
C LEU A 61 -10.48 -12.45 -5.19
N LEU A 62 -9.66 -13.08 -6.03
CA LEU A 62 -9.62 -12.82 -7.46
C LEU A 62 -10.95 -13.11 -8.15
N GLU A 63 -11.60 -14.23 -7.81
CA GLU A 63 -12.87 -14.64 -8.42
C GLU A 63 -14.02 -13.71 -8.05
N ASN A 64 -14.01 -13.14 -6.83
CA ASN A 64 -15.07 -12.26 -6.36
C ASN A 64 -14.83 -10.79 -6.69
N LYS A 65 -13.58 -10.32 -6.53
CA LYS A 65 -13.21 -8.90 -6.52
C LYS A 65 -11.81 -8.69 -7.11
N PRO A 66 -11.63 -8.85 -8.43
CA PRO A 66 -10.30 -8.79 -9.05
C PRO A 66 -9.64 -7.41 -8.91
N ALA A 67 -10.39 -6.31 -9.04
CA ALA A 67 -9.85 -4.95 -8.91
C ALA A 67 -9.33 -4.61 -7.50
N GLU A 68 -10.11 -4.95 -6.46
CA GLU A 68 -9.69 -4.76 -5.07
C GLU A 68 -8.48 -5.65 -4.76
N THR A 69 -8.49 -6.89 -5.25
CA THR A 69 -7.38 -7.84 -5.05
C THR A 69 -6.09 -7.37 -5.71
N ALA A 70 -6.17 -6.78 -6.91
CA ALA A 70 -5.01 -6.19 -7.58
C ALA A 70 -4.40 -5.06 -6.75
N LYS A 71 -5.23 -4.15 -6.24
CA LYS A 71 -4.79 -3.04 -5.38
C LYS A 71 -4.13 -3.58 -4.10
N ASP A 72 -4.74 -4.56 -3.46
CA ASP A 72 -4.21 -5.15 -2.23
C ASP A 72 -2.89 -5.89 -2.48
N CYS A 73 -2.76 -6.64 -3.58
CA CYS A 73 -1.51 -7.32 -3.94
C CYS A 73 -0.39 -6.32 -4.24
N LEU A 74 -0.68 -5.25 -4.97
CA LEU A 74 0.29 -4.19 -5.29
C LEU A 74 0.77 -3.51 -4.00
N TYR A 75 -0.16 -3.18 -3.11
CA TYR A 75 0.15 -2.59 -1.82
C TYR A 75 1.05 -3.52 -0.98
N ALA A 76 0.70 -4.81 -0.89
CA ALA A 76 1.48 -5.79 -0.13
C ALA A 76 2.92 -5.96 -0.67
N LEU A 77 3.11 -5.84 -1.98
CA LEU A 77 4.42 -5.93 -2.63
C LEU A 77 5.26 -4.66 -2.45
N LEU A 78 4.67 -3.47 -2.64
CA LEU A 78 5.37 -2.18 -2.55
C LEU A 78 5.89 -1.90 -1.15
N HIS A 79 5.10 -2.25 -0.13
CA HIS A 79 5.42 -1.88 1.24
C HIS A 79 6.18 -2.96 2.02
N ALA A 80 6.68 -3.99 1.32
CA ALA A 80 7.53 -5.05 1.85
C ALA A 80 7.01 -5.74 3.14
N ASP A 81 5.70 -5.65 3.40
CA ASP A 81 5.05 -6.22 4.59
C ASP A 81 5.17 -7.74 4.63
N VAL A 82 5.34 -8.35 3.46
CA VAL A 82 5.35 -9.79 3.27
C VAL A 82 6.78 -10.24 2.95
N LYS A 83 7.54 -10.55 4.00
CA LYS A 83 8.99 -10.81 3.92
C LYS A 83 9.35 -12.10 3.18
N GLY A 84 8.43 -13.07 3.07
CA GLY A 84 8.67 -14.37 2.44
C GLY A 84 8.80 -14.33 0.91
N LYS A 85 9.81 -15.01 0.34
CA LYS A 85 9.98 -15.18 -1.12
C LYS A 85 8.77 -15.88 -1.75
N THR A 86 8.23 -16.89 -1.06
CA THR A 86 7.06 -17.66 -1.50
C THR A 86 5.79 -16.80 -1.50
N HIS A 87 5.54 -16.05 -0.43
CA HIS A 87 4.41 -15.13 -0.38
C HIS A 87 4.46 -14.05 -1.47
N ARG A 88 5.63 -13.44 -1.69
CA ARG A 88 5.80 -12.46 -2.78
C ARG A 88 5.52 -13.08 -4.15
N LYS A 89 5.92 -14.35 -4.37
CA LYS A 89 5.59 -15.09 -5.59
C LYS A 89 4.08 -15.27 -5.75
N HIS A 90 3.36 -15.60 -4.68
CA HIS A 90 1.91 -15.74 -4.72
C HIS A 90 1.20 -14.41 -4.97
N LEU A 91 1.62 -13.32 -4.31
CA LEU A 91 1.07 -11.98 -4.54
C LEU A 91 1.32 -11.49 -5.97
N ALA A 92 2.52 -11.70 -6.51
CA ALA A 92 2.83 -11.32 -7.89
C ALA A 92 2.03 -12.18 -8.90
N ALA A 93 1.83 -13.47 -8.63
CA ALA A 93 0.99 -14.32 -9.46
C ALA A 93 -0.47 -13.89 -9.43
N ALA A 94 -0.99 -13.57 -8.23
CA ALA A 94 -2.35 -13.09 -8.06
C ALA A 94 -2.57 -11.74 -8.73
N LEU A 95 -1.61 -10.81 -8.61
CA LEU A 95 -1.66 -9.52 -9.30
C LEU A 95 -1.76 -9.68 -10.82
N ARG A 96 -0.94 -10.55 -11.42
CA ARG A 96 -1.01 -10.82 -12.88
C ARG A 96 -2.35 -11.42 -13.28
N ALA A 97 -2.87 -12.36 -12.49
CA ALA A 97 -4.18 -12.95 -12.74
C ALA A 97 -5.30 -11.91 -12.63
N ALA A 98 -5.23 -11.01 -11.64
CA ALA A 98 -6.17 -9.91 -11.49
C ALA A 98 -6.15 -8.97 -12.69
N SER A 99 -4.96 -8.55 -13.11
CA SER A 99 -4.77 -7.67 -14.27
C SER A 99 -5.38 -8.29 -15.53
N LYS A 100 -5.09 -9.57 -15.80
CA LYS A 100 -5.68 -10.29 -16.93
C LYS A 100 -7.21 -10.32 -16.85
N HIS A 101 -7.77 -10.64 -15.68
CA HIS A 101 -9.21 -10.63 -15.47
C HIS A 101 -9.85 -9.26 -15.72
N LEU A 102 -9.16 -8.16 -15.40
CA LEU A 102 -9.66 -6.80 -15.63
C LEU A 102 -9.58 -6.38 -17.10
N GLU A 103 -8.54 -6.81 -17.82
CA GLU A 103 -8.39 -6.57 -19.27
C GLU A 103 -9.44 -7.33 -20.09
N GLU A 104 -9.92 -8.48 -19.60
CA GLU A 104 -10.96 -9.29 -20.25
C GLU A 104 -12.39 -8.76 -19.98
N VAL A 105 -12.59 -7.78 -19.10
CA VAL A 105 -13.91 -7.16 -18.85
C VAL A 105 -14.12 -6.03 -19.86
N PRO A 106 -15.07 -6.15 -20.80
CA PRO A 106 -15.36 -5.08 -21.74
C PRO A 106 -15.78 -3.83 -20.97
N HIS A 107 -15.09 -2.73 -21.23
CA HIS A 107 -15.47 -1.42 -20.75
C HIS A 107 -16.49 -0.86 -21.76
N ASP A 108 -17.77 -0.99 -21.44
CA ASP A 108 -18.88 -0.28 -22.11
C ASP A 108 -18.87 1.21 -21.71
#